data_AF-H0E130-F1
#
_entry.id   AF-H0E130-F1
#
_cell.length_a   1.000
_cell.length_b   1.000
_cell.length_c   1.000
_cell.angle_alpha   90.00
_cell.angle_beta   90.00
_cell.angle_gamma   90.00
#
_symmetry.space_group_name_H-M   'P 1'
#
loop_
_entity.id
_entity.type
_entity.pdbx_description
1 polymer ?
#
loop_
_entity_poly.entity_id
_entity_poly.type
_entity_poly.pdbx_seq_one_letter_code
_entity_poly.pdbx_strand_id
1 'polypeptide(L)'
;MPDVARTRRLLNVIAVVALLDFLLLIPLVLGAVGAIDSDSFVGILGPIHGVGYLALLYLTAKGAGERRWGWWFPAITLVTAGPPGSLIGDVLLRRQLDAAPADA
;
A
#
# COMPACT_ATOMS: atom_id res chain seq x y z
N MET A 1 -2.53 -18.17 -13.73
CA MET A 1 -2.05 -17.16 -12.76
C MET A 1 -1.30 -17.87 -11.64
N PRO A 2 -0.24 -17.31 -11.04
CA PRO A 2 0.29 -17.83 -9.78
C PRO A 2 -0.85 -17.92 -8.75
N ASP A 3 -0.82 -18.96 -7.91
CA ASP A 3 -1.86 -19.32 -6.92
C ASP A 3 -2.75 -18.13 -6.48
N VAL A 4 -4.00 -18.16 -6.95
CA VAL A 4 -5.00 -17.09 -6.76
C VAL A 4 -5.28 -16.84 -5.29
N ALA A 5 -5.36 -17.90 -4.47
CA ALA A 5 -5.61 -17.77 -3.03
C ALA A 5 -4.45 -17.05 -2.34
N ARG A 6 -3.21 -17.40 -2.70
CA ARG A 6 -2.00 -16.74 -2.19
C ARG A 6 -1.89 -15.29 -2.65
N THR A 7 -2.28 -14.99 -3.89
CA THR A 7 -2.34 -13.62 -4.42
C THR A 7 -3.36 -12.79 -3.65
N ARG A 8 -4.57 -13.32 -3.44
CA ARG A 8 -5.63 -12.63 -2.69
C ARG A 8 -5.24 -12.38 -1.23
N ARG A 9 -4.57 -13.34 -0.59
CA ARG A 9 -4.03 -13.17 0.77
C ARG A 9 -3.00 -12.06 0.83
N LEU A 10 -2.08 -11.99 -0.14
CA LEU A 10 -1.08 -10.92 -0.19
C LEU A 10 -1.72 -9.55 -0.41
N LEU A 11 -2.70 -9.44 -1.32
CA LEU A 11 -3.48 -8.22 -1.53
C LEU A 11 -4.25 -7.79 -0.27
N ASN A 12 -4.84 -8.73 0.48
CA ASN A 12 -5.48 -8.42 1.76
C ASN A 12 -4.49 -7.87 2.80
N VAL A 13 -3.28 -8.43 2.88
CA VAL A 13 -2.22 -7.90 3.76
C VAL A 13 -1.83 -6.49 3.33
N ILE A 14 -1.61 -6.27 2.02
CA ILE A 14 -1.29 -4.94 1.48
C ILE A 14 -2.40 -3.94 1.82
N ALA A 15 -3.67 -4.31 1.63
CA ALA A 15 -4.81 -3.44 1.92
C ALA A 15 -4.91 -3.05 3.41
N VAL A 16 -4.69 -4.01 4.33
CA VAL A 16 -4.68 -3.73 5.78
C VAL A 16 -3.53 -2.80 6.15
N VAL A 17 -2.31 -3.08 5.67
CA VAL A 17 -1.15 -2.24 5.93
C VAL A 17 -1.36 -0.85 5.34
N ALA A 18 -1.88 -0.76 4.11
CA ALA A 18 -2.16 0.50 3.43
C ALA A 18 -3.17 1.35 4.20
N LEU A 19 -4.23 0.73 4.73
CA LEU A 19 -5.23 1.43 5.51
C LEU A 19 -4.65 1.98 6.81
N LEU A 20 -3.90 1.17 7.56
CA LEU A 20 -3.24 1.60 8.79
C LEU A 20 -2.24 2.72 8.52
N ASP A 21 -1.44 2.57 7.46
CA ASP A 21 -0.42 3.55 7.08
C ASP A 21 -1.03 4.86 6.57
N PHE A 22 -2.17 4.81 5.86
CA PHE A 22 -2.93 5.99 5.47
C PHE A 22 -3.45 6.77 6.68
N LEU A 23 -3.95 6.07 7.71
CA LEU A 23 -4.44 6.71 8.93
C LEU A 23 -3.31 7.44 9.68
N LEU A 24 -2.09 6.92 9.62
CA LEU A 24 -0.90 7.59 10.19
C LEU A 24 -0.46 8.79 9.33
N LEU A 25 -0.63 8.72 8.02
CA LEU A 25 -0.29 9.80 7.10
C LEU A 25 -1.17 11.05 7.31
N ILE A 26 -2.45 10.90 7.66
CA ILE A 26 -3.38 12.03 7.87
C ILE A 26 -2.83 13.06 8.88
N PRO A 27 -2.55 12.71 10.15
CA PRO A 27 -2.04 13.68 11.12
C PRO A 27 -0.65 14.22 10.74
N LEU A 28 0.19 13.43 10.05
CA LEU A 28 1.48 13.89 9.55
C LEU A 28 1.33 14.98 8.48
N VAL A 29 0.40 14.81 7.55
CA VAL A 29 0.09 15.83 6.53
C VAL A 29 -0.47 17.09 7.20
N LEU A 30 -1.41 16.94 8.14
CA LEU A 30 -1.98 18.08 8.86
C LEU A 30 -0.91 18.85 9.66
N GLY A 31 0.03 18.15 10.29
CA GLY A 31 1.16 18.77 10.98
C GLY A 31 2.11 19.47 10.00
N ALA A 32 2.44 18.82 8.89
CA ALA A 32 3.34 19.38 7.87
C ALA A 32 2.80 20.66 7.21
N VAL A 33 1.47 20.80 7.05
CA VAL A 33 0.85 22.02 6.52
C VAL A 33 0.52 23.06 7.59
N GLY A 34 0.89 22.81 8.86
CA GLY A 34 0.63 23.72 9.98
C GLY A 34 -0.84 23.79 10.40
N ALA A 35 -1.68 22.81 10.02
CA ALA A 35 -3.08 22.74 10.45
C ALA A 35 -3.22 22.26 11.90
N ILE A 36 -2.22 21.56 12.44
CA ILE A 36 -2.14 21.16 13.85
C ILE A 36 -0.74 21.43 14.41
N ASP A 37 -0.68 21.93 15.64
CA ASP A 37 0.58 22.13 16.37
C ASP A 37 1.09 20.76 16.87
N SER A 38 2.22 20.29 16.35
CA SER A 38 2.44 18.83 16.25
C SER A 38 3.87 18.32 16.42
N ASP A 39 4.81 19.11 16.93
CA ASP A 39 6.22 18.69 17.07
C ASP A 39 6.39 17.34 17.79
N SER A 40 5.58 17.07 18.82
CA SER A 40 5.61 15.79 19.54
C SER A 40 4.94 14.63 18.78
N PHE A 41 3.88 14.91 18.02
CA PHE A 41 3.14 13.88 17.28
C PHE A 41 3.87 13.45 16.01
N VAL A 42 4.47 14.40 15.28
CA VAL A 42 5.25 14.12 14.07
C VAL A 42 6.49 13.28 14.38
N GLY A 43 7.16 13.56 15.50
CA GLY A 43 8.32 12.80 15.96
C GLY A 43 8.04 11.33 16.26
N ILE A 44 6.80 10.99 16.64
CA ILE A 44 6.38 9.60 16.94
C ILE A 44 5.74 8.95 15.73
N LEU A 45 4.76 9.60 15.10
CA LEU A 45 4.01 9.03 13.99
C LEU A 45 4.85 8.93 12.72
N GLY A 46 5.80 9.85 12.50
CA GLY A 46 6.67 9.89 11.33
C GLY A 46 7.44 8.58 11.15
N PRO A 47 8.20 8.13 12.15
CA PRO A 47 8.89 6.84 12.09
C PRO A 47 7.95 5.64 11.90
N ILE A 48 6.79 5.61 12.55
CA ILE A 48 5.83 4.50 12.42
C ILE A 48 5.29 4.43 10.99
N HIS A 49 4.90 5.57 10.42
CA HIS A 49 4.50 5.68 9.02
C HIS A 49 5.64 5.30 8.08
N GLY A 50 6.87 5.75 8.35
CA GLY A 50 8.04 5.37 7.56
C GLY A 50 8.25 3.85 7.49
N VAL A 51 8.05 3.14 8.61
CA VAL A 51 8.11 1.67 8.63
C VAL A 51 6.95 1.04 7.85
N GLY A 52 5.72 1.55 8.00
CA GLY A 52 4.55 1.11 7.24
C GLY A 52 4.74 1.28 5.73
N TYR A 53 5.25 2.44 5.32
CA TYR A 53 5.61 2.76 3.95
C TYR A 53 6.65 1.79 3.35
N LEU A 54 7.74 1.53 4.08
CA LEU A 54 8.76 0.56 3.64
C LEU A 54 8.19 -0.86 3.54
N ALA A 55 7.31 -1.25 4.47
CA ALA A 55 6.60 -2.52 4.40
C ALA A 55 5.69 -2.62 3.16
N LEU A 56 4.95 -1.56 2.82
CA LEU A 56 4.14 -1.49 1.60
C LEU A 56 4.99 -1.62 0.34
N LEU A 57 6.10 -0.89 0.26
CA LEU A 57 7.03 -1.01 -0.86
C LEU A 57 7.57 -2.44 -1.00
N TYR A 58 7.98 -3.04 0.12
CA TYR A 58 8.48 -4.40 0.13
C TYR A 58 7.42 -5.40 -0.35
N LEU A 59 6.19 -5.32 0.17
CA LEU A 59 5.11 -6.26 -0.20
C LEU A 59 4.71 -6.13 -1.67
N THR A 60 4.60 -4.90 -2.19
CA THR A 60 4.28 -4.64 -3.59
C THR A 60 5.41 -5.05 -4.52
N ALA A 61 6.68 -4.83 -4.15
CA ALA A 61 7.84 -5.30 -4.90
C ALA A 61 7.97 -6.83 -4.87
N LYS A 62 7.73 -7.45 -3.71
CA LYS A 62 7.74 -8.91 -3.55
C LYS A 62 6.73 -9.59 -4.49
N GLY A 63 5.49 -9.11 -4.54
CA GLY A 63 4.51 -9.68 -5.45
C GLY A 63 4.84 -9.48 -6.93
N ALA A 64 5.51 -8.37 -7.29
CA ALA A 64 6.03 -8.16 -8.64
C ALA A 64 7.17 -9.14 -8.98
N GLY A 65 8.10 -9.36 -8.04
CA GLY A 65 9.16 -10.36 -8.15
C GLY A 65 8.63 -11.80 -8.26
N GLU A 66 7.53 -12.11 -7.55
CA GLU A 66 6.78 -13.37 -7.66
C GLU A 66 5.89 -13.44 -8.91
N ARG A 67 5.97 -12.46 -9.83
CA ARG A 67 5.18 -12.36 -11.07
C ARG A 67 3.66 -12.41 -10.86
N ARG A 68 3.17 -11.92 -9.71
CA ARG A 68 1.73 -11.81 -9.42
C ARG A 68 1.10 -10.58 -10.07
N TRP A 69 1.89 -9.53 -10.26
CA TRP A 69 1.54 -8.29 -10.94
C TRP A 69 2.79 -7.66 -11.55
N GLY A 70 2.63 -6.58 -12.32
CA GLY A 70 3.75 -5.86 -12.90
C GLY A 70 4.44 -4.90 -11.92
N TRP A 71 5.67 -4.53 -12.23
CA TRP A 71 6.47 -3.54 -11.48
C TRP A 71 5.85 -2.14 -11.42
N TRP A 72 4.76 -1.88 -12.15
CA TRP A 72 3.98 -0.66 -12.02
C TRP A 72 3.45 -0.49 -10.59
N PHE A 73 3.00 -1.55 -9.90
CA PHE A 73 2.40 -1.44 -8.58
C PHE A 73 3.34 -0.92 -7.48
N PRO A 74 4.58 -1.42 -7.32
CA PRO A 74 5.54 -0.78 -6.43
C PRO A 74 5.94 0.63 -6.90
N ALA A 75 5.98 0.91 -8.22
CA ALA A 75 6.32 2.23 -8.73
C ALA A 75 5.28 3.31 -8.35
N ILE A 76 3.98 3.06 -8.54
CA ILE A 76 2.94 4.00 -8.07
C ILE A 76 2.90 4.08 -6.54
N THR A 77 3.15 3.00 -5.82
CA THR A 77 3.26 3.03 -4.34
C THR A 77 4.38 3.97 -3.90
N LEU A 78 5.54 3.91 -4.54
CA LEU A 78 6.68 4.81 -4.29
C LEU A 78 6.34 6.28 -4.61
N VAL A 79 5.76 6.56 -5.78
CA VAL A 79 5.50 7.94 -6.25
C VAL A 79 4.42 8.65 -5.43
N THR A 80 3.46 7.90 -4.88
CA THR A 80 2.33 8.46 -4.12
C THR A 80 2.56 8.49 -2.61
N ALA A 81 3.80 8.26 -2.17
CA ALA A 81 4.18 8.15 -0.76
C ALA A 81 3.45 7.02 0.00
N GLY A 82 3.10 5.93 -0.69
CA GLY A 82 2.67 4.65 -0.10
C GLY A 82 1.17 4.42 -0.15
N PRO A 83 0.40 4.91 0.84
CA PRO A 83 -1.00 4.51 1.00
C PRO A 83 -1.91 4.82 -0.20
N PRO A 84 -1.87 6.02 -0.82
CA PRO A 84 -2.75 6.33 -1.95
C PRO A 84 -2.54 5.41 -3.16
N GLY A 85 -1.30 5.19 -3.59
CA GLY A 85 -0.99 4.34 -4.74
C GLY A 85 -1.19 2.86 -4.46
N SER A 86 -0.97 2.42 -3.21
CA SER A 86 -1.22 1.03 -2.81
C SER A 86 -2.72 0.68 -2.87
N LEU A 87 -3.60 1.60 -2.44
CA LEU A 87 -5.05 1.45 -2.54
C LEU A 87 -5.54 1.41 -3.99
N ILE A 88 -5.01 2.30 -4.85
CA ILE A 88 -5.36 2.33 -6.28
C ILE A 88 -4.97 1.00 -6.95
N GLY A 89 -3.75 0.52 -6.71
CA GLY A 89 -3.27 -0.74 -7.28
C GLY A 89 -4.07 -1.95 -6.79
N ASP A 90 -4.45 -2.01 -5.51
CA ASP A 90 -5.30 -3.08 -4.96
C ASP A 90 -6.67 -3.13 -5.65
N VAL A 91 -7.34 -1.99 -5.85
CA VAL A 91 -8.64 -1.91 -6.55
C VAL A 91 -8.53 -2.40 -8.00
N LEU A 92 -7.49 -1.97 -8.72
CA LEU A 92 -7.23 -2.39 -10.10
C LEU A 92 -6.98 -3.90 -10.20
N LEU A 93 -6.19 -4.46 -9.28
CA LEU A 93 -5.87 -5.89 -9.27
C LEU A 93 -7.06 -6.77 -8.89
N ARG A 94 -7.88 -6.34 -7.92
CA ARG A 94 -9.11 -7.05 -7.58
C ARG A 94 -10.08 -7.10 -8.76
N ARG A 95 -10.24 -5.97 -9.48
CA ARG A 95 -11.04 -5.93 -10.70
C ARG A 95 -10.54 -6.90 -11.79
N GLN A 96 -9.23 -7.03 -11.94
CA GLN A 96 -8.65 -7.99 -12.90
C GLN A 96 -8.87 -9.45 -12.47
N LEU A 97 -8.79 -9.74 -11.17
CA LEU A 97 -9.07 -11.06 -10.63
C LEU A 97 -10.55 -11.44 -10.76
N ASP A 98 -11.46 -10.50 -10.51
CA ASP A 98 -12.90 -10.72 -10.61
C ASP A 98 -13.37 -10.80 -12.09
N ALA A 99 -12.63 -10.19 -13.01
CA ALA A 99 -12.89 -10.26 -14.46
C ALA A 99 -12.25 -11.49 -15.15
N ALA A 100 -11.35 -12.22 -14.48
CA ALA A 100 -10.79 -13.45 -15.00
C ALA A 100 -11.82 -14.59 -14.83
N PRO A 101 -12.24 -15.29 -15.89
CA PRO A 101 -13.22 -16.37 -15.79
C PRO A 101 -12.70 -17.50 -14.89
N ALA A 102 -13.61 -18.14 -14.16
CA ALA A 102 -13.32 -19.15 -13.13
C ALA A 102 -12.67 -20.47 -13.65
N ASP A 103 -12.33 -20.52 -14.94
CA ASP A 103 -12.06 -21.76 -15.68
C ASP A 103 -10.68 -21.75 -16.39
N ALA A 104 -9.63 -21.22 -15.74
CA ALA A 104 -8.25 -21.25 -16.25
C ALA A 104 -7.29 -22.06 -15.36
#